data_AF-A0A2G9PX38-F1
#
_entry.id   AF-A0A2G9PX38-F1
#
_cell.length_a   1.000
_cell.length_b   1.000
_cell.length_c   1.000
_cell.angle_alpha   90.00
_cell.angle_beta   90.00
_cell.angle_gamma   90.00
#
_symmetry.space_group_name_H-M   'P 1'
#
loop_
_entity.id
_entity.type
_entity.pdbx_description
1 polymer ?
#
loop_
_entity_poly.entity_id
_entity_poly.type
_entity_poly.pdbx_seq_one_letter_code
_entity_poly.pdbx_strand_id
1 'polypeptide(L)' 'MVKCDFCGKVIQKGTGKMFVKKDGKILYFDSAKCEKNLLKLKRKPRDFKWTKSYEKG' A
#
# COMPACT_ATOMS: atom_id res chain seq x y z
N MET A 1 1.02 14.54 4.69
CA MET A 1 1.45 13.23 5.23
C MET A 1 1.19 12.15 4.18
N VAL A 2 2.18 11.32 3.86
CA VAL A 2 2.08 10.30 2.81
C VAL A 2 1.19 9.15 3.29
N LYS A 3 0.32 8.63 2.43
CA LYS A 3 -0.52 7.46 2.74
C LYS A 3 0.05 6.24 2.04
N CYS A 4 -0.08 5.08 2.67
CA CYS A 4 0.26 3.80 2.06
C CYS A 4 -0.74 3.45 0.95
N ASP A 5 -0.23 3.14 -0.24
CA ASP A 5 -1.04 2.80 -1.43
C ASP A 5 -1.81 1.47 -1.30
N PHE A 6 -1.43 0.61 -0.34
CA PHE A 6 -2.15 -0.63 -0.10
C PHE A 6 -3.20 -0.49 1.00
N CYS A 7 -2.83 -0.06 2.21
CA CYS A 7 -3.74 -0.08 3.35
C CYS A 7 -4.45 1.26 3.61
N GLY A 8 -3.98 2.36 3.01
CA GLY A 8 -4.52 3.72 3.23
C GLY A 8 -4.16 4.35 4.57
N LYS A 9 -3.32 3.70 5.39
CA LYS A 9 -2.82 4.28 6.65
C LYS A 9 -1.79 5.37 6.35
N VAL A 10 -1.68 6.32 7.27
CA VAL A 10 -0.67 7.38 7.20
C VAL A 10 0.69 6.80 7.55
N ILE A 11 1.70 7.11 6.76
CA ILE A 11 3.09 6.72 7.00
C ILE A 11 3.75 7.79 7.89
N GLN A 12 4.32 7.36 9.01
CA GLN A 12 5.05 8.23 9.91
C GLN A 12 6.37 8.67 9.25
N LYS A 13 6.84 9.89 9.57
CA LYS A 13 8.12 10.37 9.06
C LYS A 13 9.25 9.45 9.52
N GLY A 14 10.20 9.17 8.63
CA GLY A 14 11.32 8.26 8.91
C GLY A 14 10.98 6.77 8.82
N THR A 15 9.75 6.40 8.46
CA THR A 15 9.35 5.00 8.25
C THR A 15 8.72 4.77 6.88
N GLY A 16 8.52 3.49 6.55
CA GLY A 16 7.95 3.06 5.28
C GLY A 16 8.98 2.95 4.16
N LYS A 17 8.48 2.75 2.94
CA LYS A 17 9.29 2.58 1.72
C LYS A 17 8.61 3.24 0.53
N MET A 18 9.41 3.87 -0.32
CA MET A 18 9.01 4.34 -1.65
C MET A 18 9.45 3.30 -2.70
N PHE A 19 8.53 2.90 -3.57
CA PHE A 19 8.77 1.98 -4.67
C PHE A 19 8.41 2.66 -5.99
N VAL A 20 9.39 2.83 -6.87
CA VAL A 20 9.20 3.43 -8.18
C VAL A 20 9.04 2.32 -9.21
N LYS A 21 7.90 2.30 -9.91
CA LYS A 21 7.64 1.37 -11.00
C LYS A 21 8.37 1.80 -12.27
N LYS A 22 8.48 0.86 -13.23
CA LYS A 22 9.08 1.11 -14.55
C LYS A 22 8.33 2.18 -15.36
N ASP A 23 7.03 2.36 -15.13
CA ASP A 23 6.20 3.39 -15.77
C ASP A 23 6.34 4.77 -15.10
N GLY A 24 7.25 4.91 -14.13
CA GLY A 24 7.46 6.14 -13.35
C GLY A 24 6.46 6.32 -12.20
N LYS A 25 5.46 5.43 -12.03
CA LYS A 25 4.50 5.54 -10.93
C LYS A 25 5.17 5.24 -9.59
N ILE A 26 5.04 6.17 -8.66
CA ILE A 26 5.53 6.03 -7.30
C ILE A 26 4.44 5.36 -6.45
N LEU A 27 4.85 4.35 -5.68
CA LEU A 27 4.03 3.71 -4.65
C LEU A 27 4.72 3.87 -3.30
N TYR A 28 3.92 4.06 -2.26
CA TYR A 28 4.35 4.18 -0.88
C TYR A 28 3.78 3.03 -0.04
N PHE A 29 4.63 2.43 0.78
CA PHE A 29 4.26 1.35 1.67
C PHE A 29 4.64 1.68 3.10
N ASP A 30 3.73 1.43 4.04
CA ASP A 30 3.97 1.53 5.48
C ASP A 30 4.80 0.34 6.01
N SER A 31 4.67 -0.83 5.37
CA SER A 31 5.26 -2.09 5.84
C SER A 31 5.57 -3.06 4.71
N ALA A 32 6.45 -4.02 4.97
CA ALA A 32 6.75 -5.13 4.06
C ALA A 32 5.52 -6.00 3.76
N LYS A 33 4.53 -6.03 4.66
CA LYS A 33 3.25 -6.72 4.44
C LYS A 33 2.48 -6.09 3.27
N CYS A 34 2.39 -4.76 3.24
CA CYS A 34 1.69 -4.02 2.19
C CYS A 34 2.40 -4.14 0.84
N GLU A 35 3.74 -4.04 0.84
CA GLU A 35 4.56 -4.28 -0.35
C GLU A 35 4.34 -5.68 -0.93
N LYS A 36 4.42 -6.73 -0.10
CA LYS A 36 4.21 -8.12 -0.54
C LYS A 36 2.80 -8.34 -1.08
N ASN A 37 1.77 -7.82 -0.41
CA ASN A 37 0.39 -8.00 -0.87
C ASN A 37 0.16 -7.33 -2.24
N LEU A 38 0.67 -6.11 -2.45
CA LEU A 38 0.46 -5.41 -3.72
C LEU A 38 1.36 -5.94 -4.84
N LEU A 39 2.66 -6.10 -4.60
CA LEU A 39 3.64 -6.40 -5.66
C LEU A 39 3.80 -7.90 -5.92
N LYS A 40 3.87 -8.72 -4.88
CA LYS A 40 4.13 -10.17 -5.03
C LYS A 40 2.84 -10.97 -5.19
N LEU A 41 1.87 -10.73 -4.31
CA LEU A 41 0.60 -11.46 -4.28
C LEU A 41 -0.47 -10.85 -5.20
N LYS A 42 -0.21 -9.67 -5.77
CA LYS A 42 -1.14 -8.94 -6.66
C LYS A 42 -2.56 -8.79 -6.10
N ARG A 43 -2.67 -8.66 -4.78
CA ARG A 43 -3.94 -8.51 -4.07
C ARG A 43 -4.47 -7.09 -4.22
N LYS A 44 -5.79 -6.94 -4.33
CA LYS A 44 -6.44 -5.63 -4.38
C LYS A 44 -6.81 -5.21 -2.95
N PRO A 45 -6.49 -3.97 -2.52
CA PRO A 45 -6.85 -3.48 -1.19
C PRO A 45 -8.32 -3.67 -0.82
N ARG A 46 -9.22 -3.38 -1.78
CA ARG A 46 -10.67 -3.42 -1.61
C ARG A 46 -11.24 -4.76 -1.16
N ASP A 47 -10.51 -5.85 -1.40
CA ASP A 47 -10.95 -7.20 -1.03
C ASP A 47 -10.64 -7.52 0.46
N PHE A 48 -9.83 -6.70 1.13
CA PHE A 48 -9.33 -6.98 2.49
C PHE A 48 -9.87 -6.00 3.53
N LYS A 49 -10.64 -6.53 4.49
CA LYS A 49 -11.29 -5.82 5.62
C LYS A 49 -10.40 -4.89 6.44
N TRP A 50 -9.09 -5.13 6.47
CA TRP A 50 -8.14 -4.36 7.28
C TRP A 50 -7.57 -3.13 6.56
N THR A 51 -7.87 -2.96 5.27
CA THR A 51 -7.50 -1.77 4.51
C THR A 51 -8.60 -0.73 4.60
N LYS A 52 -8.24 0.55 4.51
CA LYS A 52 -9.24 1.64 4.49
C LYS A 52 -10.08 1.68 3.22
N SER A 53 -9.58 1.08 2.15
CA SER A 53 -10.27 0.99 0.86
C SER A 53 -11.17 -0.23 0.76
N TYR A 54 -11.41 -0.94 1.87
CA TYR A 54 -12.27 -2.12 1.88
C TYR A 54 -13.71 -1.73 1.50
N GLU A 55 -14.23 -2.40 0.49
CA GLU A 55 -15.61 -2.25 0.05
C GLU A 55 -16.32 -3.57 0.36
N LYS A 56 -17.42 -3.48 1.12
CA LYS A 56 -18.27 -4.64 1.38
C LYS A 56 -19.14 -4.83 0.13
N GLY A 57 -18.71 -5.76 -0.73
CA GLY A 57 -19.55 -6.29 -1.80
C GLY A 57 -20.77 -7.00 -1.26
#